data_AF-A0A930M342-F1
#
_entry.id   AF-A0A930M342-F1
#
_cell.length_a   1.000
_cell.length_b   1.000
_cell.length_c   1.000
_cell.angle_alpha   90.00
_cell.angle_beta   90.00
_cell.angle_gamma   90.00
#
_symmetry.space_group_name_H-M   'P 1'
#
loop_
_entity.id
_entity.type
_entity.pdbx_description
1 polymer ?
#
loop_
_entity_poly.entity_id
_entity_poly.type
_entity_poly.pdbx_seq_one_letter_code
_entity_poly.pdbx_strand_id
1 'polypeptide(L)'
;MNLNKLLTALRQRTNAPARNQQAERRERYTHALEQFLDGQPAVRLGGAYTLVNLADEWLTDASLPEQVRREEAQTIIDTLTGCIRTPYPLAQKRQVLEADEAPEEYEGDFTHDQEALREEQLVRRTVFMEFSRRLAAVSKSTEKDNKDDQPTVPPISPMWADLRFDFGGAPIFYPLRQLHFQNADFASATFYGPADFSGATFRGDTSFSAAQFTADASFHSTSFTDWVGFSAAHFAGAAEFSGAHFADAASFATVTFTGEADFSDAVFSAAADFAVSAFKSDANFSRLNTAGIASFAAVTFGGKAVFTASTFHDEAHFAASVFNRPAVFSKSLFGGVARFAGIVTKQSAMFSKVRFTGAADFSGASFTQYEDFGGARFDGDATFSRASFIALPRTRYEMDFPQHANFGNAAFAQNADFSKATFTAHVGFYKATFAREVSFNGASFEGAYFADATFSQKADFSQTSFAYVGPSFEALERRLRRARFSAQADPQDYLFEARPESTHGFSCGEATLLNRTFVLPLGAVLYDPDSWDEENQEYTHVSEPAQ
;
A
#
# COMPACT_ATOMS: atom_id res chain seq x y z
N MET A 1 71.01 33.35 0.09
CA MET A 1 69.88 32.98 0.97
C MET A 1 69.03 31.96 0.22
N ASN A 2 68.90 30.74 0.72
CA ASN A 2 68.40 29.59 -0.07
C ASN A 2 66.86 29.58 -0.10
N LEU A 3 66.27 29.94 -1.25
CA LEU A 3 64.82 30.10 -1.45
C LEU A 3 64.02 28.83 -1.07
N ASN A 4 64.62 27.64 -1.29
CA ASN A 4 63.99 26.37 -0.93
C ASN A 4 63.84 26.20 0.58
N LYS A 5 64.84 26.60 1.39
CA LYS A 5 64.71 26.56 2.87
C LYS A 5 63.63 27.52 3.37
N LEU A 6 63.43 28.66 2.71
CA LEU A 6 62.42 29.64 3.06
C LEU A 6 61.01 29.16 2.69
N LEU A 7 60.84 28.51 1.54
CA LEU A 7 59.59 27.86 1.12
C LEU A 7 59.22 26.65 2.00
N THR A 8 60.19 25.83 2.40
CA THR A 8 59.96 24.72 3.35
C THR A 8 59.60 25.24 4.74
N ALA A 9 60.29 26.28 5.22
CA ALA A 9 59.99 26.92 6.51
C ALA A 9 58.63 27.64 6.51
N LEU A 10 58.24 28.28 5.40
CA LEU A 10 56.90 28.88 5.21
C LEU A 10 55.81 27.81 5.18
N ARG A 11 55.99 26.70 4.44
CA ARG A 11 55.06 25.55 4.45
C ARG A 11 54.95 24.88 5.83
N GLN A 12 56.06 24.77 6.55
CA GLN A 12 56.05 24.24 7.92
C GLN A 12 55.38 25.21 8.91
N ARG A 13 55.56 26.53 8.77
CA ARG A 13 54.88 27.54 9.59
C ARG A 13 53.39 27.65 9.30
N THR A 14 52.95 27.51 8.05
CA THR A 14 51.52 27.53 7.69
C THR A 14 50.81 26.23 8.11
N ASN A 15 51.51 25.09 8.12
CA ASN A 15 50.91 23.79 8.45
C ASN A 15 51.06 23.38 9.92
N ALA A 16 51.94 24.01 10.70
CA ALA A 16 52.11 23.72 12.14
C ALA A 16 50.85 24.03 12.99
N PRO A 17 50.18 25.19 12.86
CA PRO A 17 48.97 25.46 13.65
C PRO A 17 47.81 24.51 13.27
N ALA A 18 47.65 24.18 11.99
CA ALA A 18 46.66 23.19 11.54
C ALA A 18 46.93 21.78 12.09
N ARG A 19 48.20 21.34 12.12
CA ARG A 19 48.59 20.05 12.73
C ARG A 19 48.35 20.01 14.24
N ASN A 20 48.57 21.12 14.94
CA ASN A 20 48.31 21.18 16.38
C ASN A 20 46.80 21.14 16.69
N GLN A 21 45.97 21.83 15.91
CA GLN A 21 44.51 21.78 16.07
C GLN A 21 43.93 20.39 15.80
N GLN A 22 44.45 19.69 14.78
CA GLN A 22 44.04 18.30 14.51
C GLN A 22 44.42 17.36 15.66
N ALA A 23 45.63 17.51 16.22
CA ALA A 23 46.07 16.70 17.36
C ALA A 23 45.19 16.96 18.61
N GLU A 24 44.86 18.22 18.87
CA GLU A 24 43.97 18.60 19.99
C GLU A 24 42.55 18.05 19.82
N ARG A 25 41.98 18.07 18.60
CA ARG A 25 40.69 17.43 18.32
C ARG A 25 40.74 15.92 18.55
N ARG A 26 41.83 15.25 18.17
CA ARG A 26 42.00 13.81 18.39
C ARG A 26 42.13 13.45 19.87
N GLU A 27 42.81 14.29 20.66
CA GLU A 27 42.87 14.12 22.12
C GLU A 27 41.50 14.29 22.77
N ARG A 28 40.75 15.35 22.40
CA ARG A 28 39.36 15.54 22.85
C ARG A 28 38.44 14.40 22.42
N TYR A 29 38.61 13.88 21.21
CA TYR A 29 37.88 12.71 20.73
C TYR A 29 38.11 11.49 21.62
N THR A 30 39.37 11.12 21.88
CA THR A 30 39.69 9.96 22.73
C THR A 30 39.09 10.12 24.13
N HIS A 31 39.23 11.29 24.74
CA HIS A 31 38.68 11.54 26.07
C HIS A 31 37.15 11.49 26.10
N ALA A 32 36.48 12.10 25.11
CA ALA A 32 35.03 12.07 25.00
C ALA A 32 34.49 10.66 24.72
N LEU A 33 35.26 9.84 23.97
CA LEU A 33 34.93 8.45 23.71
C LEU A 33 35.00 7.61 24.98
N GLU A 34 36.05 7.74 25.78
CA GLU A 34 36.18 7.08 27.08
C GLU A 34 34.99 7.44 28.00
N GLN A 35 34.65 8.74 28.06
CA GLN A 35 33.48 9.20 28.82
C GLN A 35 32.17 8.58 28.32
N PHE A 36 32.01 8.42 27.01
CA PHE A 36 30.78 7.91 26.40
C PHE A 36 30.60 6.38 26.55
N LEU A 37 31.69 5.63 26.51
CA LEU A 37 31.65 4.16 26.63
C LEU A 37 31.64 3.70 28.08
N ASP A 38 32.48 4.27 28.95
CA ASP A 38 32.76 3.74 30.29
C ASP A 38 32.30 4.68 31.43
N GLY A 39 31.71 5.83 31.10
CA GLY A 39 31.21 6.77 32.09
C GLY A 39 29.94 6.30 32.81
N GLN A 40 29.65 6.91 33.96
CA GLN A 40 28.30 6.89 34.53
C GLN A 40 27.31 7.62 33.59
N PRO A 41 26.00 7.36 33.64
CA PRO A 41 25.03 7.89 32.66
C PRO A 41 25.17 9.40 32.36
N ALA A 42 25.31 10.24 33.40
CA ALA A 42 25.51 11.68 33.23
C ALA A 42 26.82 12.04 32.49
N VAL A 43 27.90 11.29 32.76
CA VAL A 43 29.19 11.46 32.08
C VAL A 43 29.08 11.00 30.62
N ARG A 44 28.36 9.91 30.35
CA ARG A 44 28.12 9.41 29.00
C ARG A 44 27.35 10.42 28.15
N LEU A 45 26.34 11.08 28.72
CA LEU A 45 25.65 12.18 28.05
C LEU A 45 26.61 13.31 27.67
N GLY A 46 27.48 13.72 28.59
CA GLY A 46 28.53 14.73 28.32
C GLY A 46 29.49 14.32 27.19
N GLY A 47 29.91 13.05 27.19
CA GLY A 47 30.72 12.46 26.12
C GLY A 47 30.01 12.49 24.76
N ALA A 48 28.73 12.11 24.72
CA ALA A 48 27.91 12.17 23.50
C ALA A 48 27.82 13.60 22.92
N TYR A 49 27.51 14.61 23.75
CA TYR A 49 27.50 16.01 23.30
C TYR A 49 28.86 16.44 22.75
N THR A 50 29.94 16.07 23.43
CA THR A 50 31.31 16.43 23.02
C THR A 50 31.66 15.80 21.68
N LEU A 51 31.35 14.52 21.49
CA LEU A 51 31.58 13.80 20.23
C LEU A 51 30.82 14.45 19.07
N VAL A 52 29.52 14.69 19.25
CA VAL A 52 28.71 15.29 18.17
C VAL A 52 29.18 16.72 17.83
N ASN A 53 29.56 17.52 18.83
CA ASN A 53 30.14 18.85 18.59
C ASN A 53 31.50 18.77 17.86
N LEU A 54 32.33 17.76 18.14
CA LEU A 54 33.57 17.53 17.40
C LEU A 54 33.30 17.20 15.93
N ALA A 55 32.24 16.47 15.61
CA ALA A 55 31.83 16.24 14.22
C ALA A 55 31.49 17.57 13.51
N ASP A 56 30.75 18.47 14.18
CA ASP A 56 30.50 19.82 13.65
C ASP A 56 31.81 20.62 13.43
N GLU A 57 32.74 20.56 14.38
CA GLU A 57 34.04 21.22 14.26
C GLU A 57 34.85 20.72 13.05
N TRP A 58 34.86 19.40 12.81
CA TRP A 58 35.52 18.82 11.65
C TRP A 58 34.88 19.26 10.33
N LEU A 59 33.55 19.21 10.23
CA LEU A 59 32.82 19.57 9.01
C LEU A 59 32.96 21.06 8.66
N THR A 60 33.03 21.92 9.67
CA THR A 60 33.10 23.38 9.47
C THR A 60 34.51 23.92 9.26
N ASP A 61 35.55 23.10 9.44
CA ASP A 61 36.94 23.54 9.30
C ASP A 61 37.33 23.77 7.83
N ALA A 62 37.13 24.99 7.33
CA ALA A 62 37.46 25.36 5.95
C ALA A 62 38.96 25.26 5.60
N SER A 63 39.85 25.02 6.57
CA SER A 63 41.29 24.83 6.31
C SER A 63 41.65 23.44 5.78
N LEU A 64 40.71 22.48 5.88
CA LEU A 64 40.92 21.08 5.49
C LEU A 64 40.21 20.73 4.19
N PRO A 65 40.75 19.78 3.40
CA PRO A 65 40.03 19.23 2.25
C PRO A 65 38.71 18.61 2.69
N GLU A 66 37.65 18.81 1.89
CA GLU A 66 36.30 18.33 2.18
C GLU A 66 36.24 16.83 2.49
N GLN A 67 36.99 16.03 1.73
CA GLN A 67 37.10 14.59 1.95
C GLN A 67 37.59 14.24 3.37
N VAL A 68 38.65 14.92 3.84
CA VAL A 68 39.23 14.66 5.17
C VAL A 68 38.25 15.06 6.28
N ARG A 69 37.52 16.18 6.08
CA ARG A 69 36.50 16.63 7.04
C ARG A 69 35.38 15.62 7.18
N ARG A 70 34.89 15.10 6.05
CA ARG A 70 33.85 14.07 6.01
C ARG A 70 34.32 12.76 6.64
N GLU A 71 35.55 12.31 6.36
CA GLU A 71 36.11 11.08 6.93
C GLU A 71 36.25 11.16 8.46
N GLU A 72 36.76 12.27 9.00
CA GLU A 72 36.91 12.45 10.45
C GLU A 72 35.54 12.58 11.14
N ALA A 73 34.59 13.31 10.53
CA ALA A 73 33.21 13.38 11.05
C ALA A 73 32.49 12.03 11.00
N GLN A 74 32.61 11.29 9.90
CA GLN A 74 32.02 9.96 9.74
C GLN A 74 32.59 8.97 10.78
N THR A 75 33.88 9.05 11.09
CA THR A 75 34.50 8.23 12.15
C THR A 75 33.82 8.44 13.50
N ILE A 76 33.44 9.68 13.82
CA ILE A 76 32.69 10.00 15.04
C ILE A 76 31.27 9.42 14.97
N ILE A 77 30.59 9.55 13.83
CA ILE A 77 29.25 8.96 13.64
C ILE A 77 29.30 7.44 13.79
N ASP A 78 30.24 6.77 13.13
CA ASP A 78 30.43 5.32 13.20
C ASP A 78 30.67 4.83 14.63
N THR A 79 31.35 5.65 15.43
CA THR A 79 31.59 5.36 16.86
C THR A 79 30.31 5.44 17.67
N LEU A 80 29.52 6.50 17.47
CA LEU A 80 28.25 6.72 18.15
C LEU A 80 27.21 5.67 17.75
N THR A 81 27.11 5.36 16.46
CA THR A 81 26.21 4.31 15.95
C THR A 81 26.70 2.91 16.34
N GLY A 82 28.01 2.70 16.43
CA GLY A 82 28.62 1.51 17.03
C GLY A 82 28.12 1.26 18.45
N CYS A 83 28.04 2.29 19.30
CA CYS A 83 27.46 2.17 20.64
C CYS A 83 25.97 1.82 20.60
N ILE A 84 25.18 2.45 19.72
CA ILE A 84 23.75 2.13 19.55
C ILE A 84 23.55 0.66 19.18
N ARG A 85 24.42 0.09 18.33
CA ARG A 85 24.38 -1.30 17.90
C ARG A 85 24.81 -2.31 18.96
N THR A 86 25.41 -1.88 20.08
CA THR A 86 25.84 -2.82 21.12
C THR A 86 24.63 -3.52 21.77
N PRO A 87 24.67 -4.84 21.99
CA PRO A 87 23.61 -5.56 22.69
C PRO A 87 23.35 -4.99 24.07
N TYR A 88 22.07 -4.92 24.47
CA TYR A 88 21.67 -4.49 25.81
C TYR A 88 20.61 -5.46 26.35
N PRO A 89 20.98 -6.44 27.21
CA PRO A 89 20.07 -7.53 27.60
C PRO A 89 18.74 -7.07 28.21
N LEU A 90 18.73 -5.97 28.98
CA LEU A 90 17.50 -5.45 29.59
C LEU A 90 16.49 -4.91 28.55
N ALA A 91 16.92 -4.62 27.31
CA ALA A 91 16.01 -4.20 26.24
C ALA A 91 14.92 -5.26 25.97
N GLN A 92 15.26 -6.55 26.06
CA GLN A 92 14.30 -7.64 25.88
C GLN A 92 13.22 -7.67 26.97
N LYS A 93 13.55 -7.15 28.16
CA LYS A 93 12.65 -7.05 29.31
C LYS A 93 11.89 -5.71 29.36
N ARG A 94 12.03 -4.83 28.35
CA ARG A 94 11.47 -3.47 28.36
C ARG A 94 10.01 -3.42 28.77
N GLN A 95 9.15 -4.26 28.18
CA GLN A 95 7.71 -4.25 28.45
C GLN A 95 7.39 -4.55 29.92
N VAL A 96 8.20 -5.37 30.59
CA VAL A 96 8.07 -5.69 32.01
C VAL A 96 8.65 -4.58 32.88
N LEU A 97 9.82 -4.05 32.52
CA LEU A 97 10.54 -3.03 33.28
C LEU A 97 9.90 -1.63 33.19
N GLU A 98 9.08 -1.37 32.18
CA GLU A 98 8.30 -0.12 32.07
C GLU A 98 6.98 -0.17 32.86
N ALA A 99 6.63 -1.30 33.50
CA ALA A 99 5.48 -1.40 34.38
C ALA A 99 5.71 -0.71 35.75
N ASP A 100 4.60 -0.34 36.42
CA ASP A 100 4.63 0.33 37.72
C ASP A 100 5.05 -0.60 38.87
N GLU A 101 4.73 -1.90 38.76
CA GLU A 101 5.00 -2.90 39.80
C GLU A 101 5.74 -4.10 39.21
N ALA A 102 6.61 -4.69 40.04
CA ALA A 102 7.35 -5.89 39.68
C ALA A 102 6.39 -7.10 39.58
N PRO A 103 6.47 -7.90 38.51
CA PRO A 103 5.78 -9.19 38.47
C PRO A 103 6.26 -10.12 39.60
N GLU A 104 5.37 -10.98 40.09
CA GLU A 104 5.69 -11.93 41.18
C GLU A 104 6.90 -12.84 40.84
N GLU A 105 7.09 -13.16 39.56
CA GLU A 105 8.16 -14.04 39.06
C GLU A 105 9.34 -13.28 38.44
N TYR A 106 9.57 -12.01 38.80
CA TYR A 106 10.71 -11.26 38.27
C TYR A 106 12.05 -11.78 38.81
N GLU A 107 12.90 -12.28 37.92
CA GLU A 107 14.29 -12.65 38.25
C GLU A 107 15.22 -11.42 38.19
N GLY A 108 15.70 -10.99 39.36
CA GLY A 108 16.69 -9.92 39.50
C GLY A 108 16.26 -8.85 40.51
N ASP A 109 17.01 -7.74 40.54
CA ASP A 109 16.60 -6.53 41.26
C ASP A 109 15.79 -5.66 40.31
N PHE A 110 14.46 -5.72 40.42
CA PHE A 110 13.55 -5.02 39.51
C PHE A 110 13.79 -3.51 39.49
N THR A 111 13.99 -2.90 40.66
CA THR A 111 14.20 -1.46 40.78
C THR A 111 15.51 -1.06 40.11
N HIS A 112 16.59 -1.82 40.37
CA HIS A 112 17.88 -1.56 39.75
C HIS A 112 17.85 -1.74 38.22
N ASP A 113 17.24 -2.82 37.73
CA ASP A 113 17.13 -3.08 36.30
C ASP A 113 16.24 -2.04 35.59
N GLN A 114 15.18 -1.55 36.25
CA GLN A 114 14.34 -0.47 35.75
C GLN A 114 15.12 0.85 35.64
N GLU A 115 15.92 1.19 36.66
CA GLU A 115 16.79 2.38 36.63
C GLU A 115 17.84 2.26 35.51
N ALA A 116 18.54 1.14 35.42
CA ALA A 116 19.56 0.90 34.40
C ALA A 116 18.98 1.00 32.97
N LEU A 117 17.80 0.43 32.73
CA LEU A 117 17.12 0.52 31.45
C LEU A 117 16.80 1.98 31.08
N ARG A 118 16.22 2.75 32.02
CA ARG A 118 15.87 4.17 31.79
C ARG A 118 17.09 5.02 31.50
N GLU A 119 18.20 4.77 32.20
CA GLU A 119 19.46 5.48 31.98
C GLU A 119 20.05 5.18 30.59
N GLU A 120 20.06 3.90 30.17
CA GLU A 120 20.54 3.52 28.84
C GLU A 120 19.66 4.06 27.72
N GLN A 121 18.32 4.03 27.91
CA GLN A 121 17.36 4.68 27.01
C GLN A 121 17.68 6.15 26.83
N LEU A 122 17.94 6.87 27.94
CA LEU A 122 18.27 8.30 27.91
C LEU A 122 19.57 8.56 27.13
N VAL A 123 20.64 7.79 27.39
CA VAL A 123 21.92 7.96 26.71
C VAL A 123 21.80 7.72 25.20
N ARG A 124 21.26 6.57 24.78
CA ARG A 124 21.20 6.22 23.35
C ARG A 124 20.19 7.09 22.59
N ARG A 125 19.05 7.42 23.20
CA ARG A 125 18.08 8.34 22.60
C ARG A 125 18.66 9.75 22.44
N THR A 126 19.52 10.20 23.37
CA THR A 126 20.19 11.50 23.23
C THR A 126 21.05 11.57 21.98
N VAL A 127 21.75 10.49 21.61
CA VAL A 127 22.51 10.44 20.35
C VAL A 127 21.60 10.69 19.13
N PHE A 128 20.44 10.02 19.07
CA PHE A 128 19.44 10.26 18.01
C PHE A 128 18.90 11.70 18.03
N MET A 129 18.63 12.26 19.21
CA MET A 129 18.18 13.65 19.34
C MET A 129 19.23 14.65 18.84
N GLU A 130 20.51 14.40 19.13
CA GLU A 130 21.61 15.22 18.66
C GLU A 130 21.77 15.18 17.14
N PHE A 131 21.66 14.00 16.53
CA PHE A 131 21.64 13.84 15.07
C PHE A 131 20.44 14.57 14.47
N SER A 132 19.24 14.30 14.98
CA SER A 132 18.00 14.92 14.54
C SER A 132 18.06 16.45 14.59
N ARG A 133 18.64 17.05 15.64
CA ARG A 133 18.77 18.51 15.74
C ARG A 133 19.58 19.12 14.59
N ARG A 134 20.65 18.46 14.15
CA ARG A 134 21.48 18.88 13.01
C ARG A 134 20.76 18.72 11.68
N LEU A 135 20.00 17.64 11.54
CA LEU A 135 19.25 17.33 10.33
C LEU A 135 17.98 18.18 10.16
N ALA A 136 17.31 18.54 11.24
CA ALA A 136 16.12 19.40 11.23
C ALA A 136 16.41 20.82 10.69
N ALA A 137 17.64 21.30 10.86
CA ALA A 137 18.04 22.63 10.38
C ALA A 137 18.12 22.73 8.85
N VAL A 138 18.27 21.60 8.14
CA VAL A 138 18.28 21.55 6.67
C VAL A 138 16.87 21.84 6.12
N SER A 139 15.80 21.38 6.80
CA SER A 139 14.40 21.56 6.40
C SER A 139 13.94 23.02 6.31
N LYS A 140 14.47 23.91 7.16
CA LYS A 140 14.08 25.34 7.17
C LYS A 140 14.76 26.18 6.09
N SER A 141 15.78 25.64 5.40
CA SER A 141 16.51 26.36 4.36
C SER A 141 15.85 26.27 2.97
N THR A 142 15.03 25.26 2.73
CA THR A 142 14.34 25.01 1.45
C THR A 142 12.96 25.63 1.34
N GLU A 143 12.34 26.09 2.45
CA GLU A 143 10.97 26.66 2.46
C GLU A 143 10.92 28.19 2.71
N LYS A 144 12.02 28.94 2.56
CA LYS A 144 11.96 30.41 2.65
C LYS A 144 11.50 31.05 1.34
N ASP A 145 10.20 31.00 1.12
CA ASP A 145 9.45 32.09 0.47
C ASP A 145 8.37 32.61 1.45
N ASN A 146 8.66 33.79 2.01
CA ASN A 146 7.82 34.75 2.74
C ASN A 146 7.90 34.89 4.28
N LYS A 147 8.55 36.02 4.63
CA LYS A 147 8.38 37.02 5.70
C LYS A 147 8.54 36.68 7.20
N ASP A 148 9.51 37.41 7.75
CA ASP A 148 9.62 38.01 9.10
C ASP A 148 9.25 37.15 10.29
N ASP A 149 10.27 36.48 10.86
CA ASP A 149 10.64 36.66 12.27
C ASP A 149 12.01 36.00 12.56
N GLN A 150 12.77 36.60 13.47
CA GLN A 150 14.01 36.07 14.02
C GLN A 150 13.88 36.06 15.55
N PRO A 151 14.27 34.97 16.22
CA PRO A 151 15.59 35.00 16.86
C PRO A 151 16.43 33.70 16.74
N THR A 152 17.69 33.91 16.36
CA THR A 152 18.96 33.40 16.95
C THR A 152 19.15 31.91 17.27
N VAL A 153 19.33 31.07 16.25
CA VAL A 153 20.33 29.98 16.20
C VAL A 153 20.80 29.88 14.73
N PRO A 154 22.11 29.74 14.42
CA PRO A 154 22.54 29.57 13.03
C PRO A 154 21.93 28.29 12.43
N PRO A 155 21.56 28.25 11.13
CA PRO A 155 21.16 27.00 10.50
C PRO A 155 22.33 26.03 10.57
N ILE A 156 22.14 24.93 11.30
CA ILE A 156 23.09 23.83 11.33
C ILE A 156 23.03 23.12 9.97
N SER A 157 24.21 22.71 9.51
CA SER A 157 24.64 22.79 8.12
C SER A 157 24.13 21.65 7.23
N PRO A 158 23.85 21.89 5.92
CA PRO A 158 23.69 20.83 4.91
C PRO A 158 24.89 19.85 4.84
N MET A 159 25.99 20.13 5.55
CA MET A 159 27.17 19.28 5.68
C MET A 159 26.91 17.91 6.33
N TRP A 160 25.85 17.73 7.10
CA TRP A 160 25.48 16.41 7.67
C TRP A 160 24.75 15.51 6.66
N ALA A 161 24.26 16.06 5.54
CA ALA A 161 23.45 15.34 4.57
C ALA A 161 24.21 14.18 3.87
N ASP A 162 25.54 14.32 3.75
CA ASP A 162 26.41 13.35 3.07
C ASP A 162 26.93 12.24 3.99
N LEU A 163 26.61 12.30 5.30
CA LEU A 163 27.03 11.29 6.27
C LEU A 163 26.09 10.07 6.22
N ARG A 164 26.59 8.92 6.65
CA ARG A 164 25.84 7.65 6.74
C ARG A 164 25.61 7.28 8.19
N PHE A 165 24.42 6.75 8.49
CA PHE A 165 24.01 6.43 9.85
C PHE A 165 23.60 4.96 9.94
N ASP A 166 24.57 4.10 10.26
CA ASP A 166 24.40 2.65 10.34
C ASP A 166 23.88 2.20 11.73
N PHE A 167 22.59 1.93 11.82
CA PHE A 167 21.91 1.32 12.98
C PHE A 167 21.61 -0.17 12.74
N GLY A 168 22.30 -0.82 11.80
CA GLY A 168 22.06 -2.19 11.41
C GLY A 168 22.23 -3.16 12.59
N GLY A 169 21.25 -4.04 12.79
CA GLY A 169 21.25 -5.00 13.90
C GLY A 169 21.08 -4.39 15.29
N ALA A 170 20.81 -3.07 15.40
CA ALA A 170 20.75 -2.42 16.70
C ALA A 170 19.54 -2.88 17.55
N PRO A 171 19.69 -3.04 18.87
CA PRO A 171 18.58 -3.10 19.80
C PRO A 171 18.05 -1.69 20.07
N ILE A 172 16.86 -1.37 19.59
CA ILE A 172 16.17 -0.10 19.84
C ILE A 172 15.06 -0.33 20.85
N PHE A 173 15.03 0.44 21.93
CA PHE A 173 14.11 0.21 23.06
C PHE A 173 13.65 1.55 23.66
N TYR A 174 13.46 2.55 22.80
CA TYR A 174 13.04 3.91 23.15
C TYR A 174 12.35 4.58 21.94
N PRO A 175 11.46 5.56 22.16
CA PRO A 175 10.72 6.21 21.08
C PRO A 175 11.59 7.20 20.29
N LEU A 176 11.36 7.25 18.97
CA LEU A 176 12.04 8.08 17.98
C LEU A 176 11.07 9.04 17.24
N ARG A 177 9.96 9.36 17.91
CA ARG A 177 8.90 10.28 17.46
C ARG A 177 9.47 11.63 17.05
N GLN A 178 8.96 12.18 15.94
CA GLN A 178 9.26 13.53 15.45
C GLN A 178 10.76 13.82 15.22
N LEU A 179 11.57 12.79 15.03
CA LEU A 179 12.99 12.96 14.72
C LEU A 179 13.23 13.06 13.21
N HIS A 180 14.35 13.69 12.85
CA HIS A 180 14.83 13.80 11.49
C HIS A 180 15.99 12.81 11.29
N PHE A 181 15.94 12.07 10.20
CA PHE A 181 16.92 11.06 9.81
C PHE A 181 17.47 11.39 8.42
N GLN A 182 18.71 10.98 8.19
CA GLN A 182 19.39 11.09 6.92
C GLN A 182 20.12 9.76 6.66
N ASN A 183 19.96 9.16 5.47
CA ASN A 183 20.68 7.94 5.05
C ASN A 183 20.73 6.87 6.17
N ALA A 184 19.58 6.60 6.80
CA ALA A 184 19.50 5.80 8.01
C ALA A 184 19.31 4.31 7.67
N ASP A 185 20.22 3.47 8.14
CA ASP A 185 20.15 2.03 7.94
C ASP A 185 19.76 1.32 9.24
N PHE A 186 18.52 0.86 9.34
CA PHE A 186 17.98 0.02 10.41
C PHE A 186 17.87 -1.45 9.98
N ALA A 187 18.62 -1.89 8.96
CA ALA A 187 18.54 -3.27 8.49
C ALA A 187 18.82 -4.26 9.63
N SER A 188 17.97 -5.28 9.77
CA SER A 188 18.04 -6.29 10.84
C SER A 188 17.97 -5.74 12.28
N ALA A 189 17.65 -4.46 12.48
CA ALA A 189 17.46 -3.90 13.82
C ALA A 189 16.26 -4.55 14.52
N THR A 190 16.31 -4.63 15.85
CA THR A 190 15.19 -5.13 16.66
C THR A 190 14.66 -4.02 17.55
N PHE A 191 13.38 -3.70 17.38
CA PHE A 191 12.66 -2.73 18.18
C PHE A 191 11.93 -3.46 19.31
N TYR A 192 12.48 -3.38 20.53
CA TYR A 192 11.93 -3.98 21.72
C TYR A 192 10.88 -3.06 22.35
N GLY A 193 9.69 -3.61 22.59
CA GLY A 193 8.51 -2.86 23.01
C GLY A 193 7.99 -1.92 21.92
N PRO A 194 7.10 -0.97 22.25
CA PRO A 194 6.50 -0.08 21.26
C PRO A 194 7.57 0.73 20.51
N ALA A 195 7.50 0.69 19.18
CA ALA A 195 8.34 1.48 18.28
C ALA A 195 7.53 2.70 17.81
N ASP A 196 8.08 3.89 17.97
CA ASP A 196 7.35 5.12 17.67
C ASP A 196 8.22 6.04 16.82
N PHE A 197 7.84 6.16 15.55
CA PHE A 197 8.39 7.06 14.53
C PHE A 197 7.35 8.09 14.08
N SER A 198 6.26 8.25 14.83
CA SER A 198 5.17 9.14 14.42
C SER A 198 5.67 10.57 14.19
N GLY A 199 5.28 11.17 13.06
CA GLY A 199 5.74 12.49 12.63
C GLY A 199 7.24 12.62 12.35
N ALA A 200 7.99 11.52 12.29
CA ALA A 200 9.40 11.56 11.90
C ALA A 200 9.57 11.91 10.41
N THR A 201 10.74 12.42 10.03
CA THR A 201 11.11 12.70 8.64
C THR A 201 12.39 11.96 8.28
N PHE A 202 12.34 11.15 7.24
CA PHE A 202 13.48 10.42 6.69
C PHE A 202 13.89 11.02 5.35
N ARG A 203 15.18 11.38 5.26
CA ARG A 203 15.84 11.90 4.07
C ARG A 203 16.93 10.95 3.62
N GLY A 204 17.15 10.86 2.32
CA GLY A 204 18.00 9.86 1.72
C GLY A 204 17.48 8.43 1.92
N ASP A 205 18.14 7.51 1.23
CA ASP A 205 17.77 6.10 1.23
C ASP A 205 17.74 5.54 2.65
N THR A 206 16.62 4.94 3.03
CA THR A 206 16.39 4.39 4.37
C THR A 206 16.03 2.91 4.29
N SER A 207 16.68 2.08 5.10
CA SER A 207 16.41 0.64 5.13
C SER A 207 15.91 0.20 6.51
N PHE A 208 14.76 -0.47 6.54
CA PHE A 208 14.25 -1.31 7.63
C PHE A 208 14.24 -2.79 7.23
N SER A 209 15.04 -3.17 6.24
CA SER A 209 15.03 -4.53 5.69
C SER A 209 15.35 -5.56 6.77
N ALA A 210 14.56 -6.62 6.88
CA ALA A 210 14.64 -7.64 7.92
C ALA A 210 14.53 -7.14 9.37
N ALA A 211 14.10 -5.89 9.61
CA ALA A 211 13.88 -5.37 10.95
C ALA A 211 12.76 -6.11 11.68
N GLN A 212 12.88 -6.21 13.00
CA GLN A 212 11.94 -6.91 13.87
C GLN A 212 11.28 -5.91 14.82
N PHE A 213 9.95 -5.74 14.71
CA PHE A 213 9.16 -4.93 15.64
C PHE A 213 8.41 -5.87 16.58
N THR A 214 8.82 -5.93 17.85
CA THR A 214 8.31 -6.96 18.78
C THR A 214 6.96 -6.61 19.41
N ALA A 215 6.52 -5.36 19.27
CA ALA A 215 5.22 -4.86 19.72
C ALA A 215 4.68 -3.86 18.68
N ASP A 216 3.74 -3.00 19.07
CA ASP A 216 3.14 -2.02 18.17
C ASP A 216 4.19 -1.04 17.62
N ALA A 217 4.10 -0.75 16.33
CA ALA A 217 4.99 0.14 15.59
C ALA A 217 4.19 1.23 14.89
N SER A 218 4.43 2.50 15.25
CA SER A 218 3.76 3.64 14.64
C SER A 218 4.72 4.45 13.76
N PHE A 219 4.35 4.55 12.48
CA PHE A 219 4.84 5.44 11.43
C PHE A 219 3.76 6.44 11.03
N HIS A 220 2.83 6.73 11.95
CA HIS A 220 1.73 7.66 11.72
C HIS A 220 2.25 9.03 11.29
N SER A 221 1.75 9.55 10.17
CA SER A 221 2.17 10.84 9.60
C SER A 221 3.69 10.98 9.42
N THR A 222 4.42 9.87 9.21
CA THR A 222 5.85 9.90 8.90
C THR A 222 6.06 10.32 7.44
N SER A 223 7.12 11.08 7.16
CA SER A 223 7.50 11.48 5.80
C SER A 223 8.81 10.80 5.39
N PHE A 224 8.77 10.03 4.30
CA PHE A 224 9.94 9.48 3.60
C PHE A 224 10.12 10.25 2.31
N THR A 225 11.24 10.97 2.17
CA THR A 225 11.49 11.86 1.03
C THR A 225 12.25 11.21 -0.13
N ASP A 226 12.90 10.08 0.14
CA ASP A 226 13.64 9.26 -0.83
C ASP A 226 13.25 7.78 -0.63
N TRP A 227 13.96 6.85 -1.28
CA TRP A 227 13.65 5.43 -1.23
C TRP A 227 13.59 4.88 0.20
N VAL A 228 12.58 4.05 0.48
CA VAL A 228 12.50 3.31 1.75
C VAL A 228 12.19 1.83 1.53
N GLY A 229 12.95 0.96 2.18
CA GLY A 229 12.76 -0.49 2.11
C GLY A 229 12.46 -1.12 3.46
N PHE A 230 11.31 -1.76 3.60
CA PHE A 230 10.92 -2.63 4.71
C PHE A 230 11.07 -4.12 4.36
N SER A 231 11.70 -4.46 3.24
CA SER A 231 11.67 -5.83 2.70
C SER A 231 12.04 -6.88 3.75
N ALA A 232 11.22 -7.92 3.85
CA ALA A 232 11.35 -9.00 4.85
C ALA A 232 11.31 -8.58 6.33
N ALA A 233 10.87 -7.35 6.65
CA ALA A 233 10.60 -6.94 8.03
C ALA A 233 9.43 -7.74 8.63
N HIS A 234 9.41 -7.79 9.96
CA HIS A 234 8.35 -8.44 10.73
C HIS A 234 7.74 -7.49 11.76
N PHE A 235 6.42 -7.33 11.70
CA PHE A 235 5.63 -6.58 12.66
C PHE A 235 4.84 -7.56 13.52
N ALA A 236 5.27 -7.77 14.76
CA ALA A 236 4.58 -8.68 15.68
C ALA A 236 3.28 -8.07 16.25
N GLY A 237 3.32 -6.78 16.60
CA GLY A 237 2.16 -5.99 17.01
C GLY A 237 1.48 -5.24 15.86
N ALA A 238 0.63 -4.27 16.19
CA ALA A 238 -0.03 -3.41 15.21
C ALA A 238 1.00 -2.52 14.49
N ALA A 239 0.83 -2.33 13.18
CA ALA A 239 1.68 -1.50 12.35
C ALA A 239 0.88 -0.34 11.75
N GLU A 240 1.13 0.88 12.22
CA GLU A 240 0.37 2.06 11.83
C GLU A 240 1.19 2.93 10.88
N PHE A 241 0.81 2.98 9.61
CA PHE A 241 1.33 3.86 8.56
C PHE A 241 0.27 4.89 8.12
N SER A 242 -0.75 5.13 8.94
CA SER A 242 -1.85 6.01 8.59
C SER A 242 -1.35 7.44 8.36
N GLY A 243 -1.75 8.05 7.24
CA GLY A 243 -1.28 9.37 6.81
C GLY A 243 0.22 9.47 6.49
N ALA A 244 0.96 8.36 6.42
CA ALA A 244 2.36 8.38 6.03
C ALA A 244 2.53 8.81 4.56
N HIS A 245 3.60 9.54 4.26
CA HIS A 245 3.92 10.04 2.93
C HIS A 245 5.23 9.44 2.42
N PHE A 246 5.18 8.78 1.28
CA PHE A 246 6.32 8.19 0.57
C PHE A 246 6.52 8.98 -0.73
N ALA A 247 7.53 9.85 -0.77
CA ALA A 247 7.79 10.71 -1.91
C ALA A 247 8.47 9.98 -3.09
N ASP A 248 9.23 8.93 -2.79
CA ASP A 248 9.86 8.04 -3.76
C ASP A 248 9.43 6.58 -3.52
N ALA A 249 10.03 5.63 -4.22
CA ALA A 249 9.65 4.22 -4.20
C ALA A 249 9.77 3.62 -2.81
N ALA A 250 8.74 2.88 -2.41
CA ALA A 250 8.64 2.24 -1.10
C ALA A 250 8.41 0.72 -1.27
N SER A 251 9.27 -0.07 -0.66
CA SER A 251 9.20 -1.54 -0.71
C SER A 251 8.75 -2.12 0.62
N PHE A 252 7.59 -2.76 0.62
CA PHE A 252 7.03 -3.65 1.64
C PHE A 252 7.01 -5.11 1.16
N ALA A 253 7.84 -5.44 0.16
CA ALA A 253 7.92 -6.79 -0.39
C ALA A 253 8.30 -7.80 0.70
N THR A 254 7.65 -8.97 0.68
CA THR A 254 7.89 -10.08 1.62
C THR A 254 7.76 -9.71 3.11
N VAL A 255 7.12 -8.60 3.46
CA VAL A 255 6.88 -8.21 4.86
C VAL A 255 5.83 -9.13 5.49
N THR A 256 6.00 -9.45 6.77
CA THR A 256 4.97 -10.13 7.56
C THR A 256 4.40 -9.19 8.61
N PHE A 257 3.12 -8.86 8.47
CA PHE A 257 2.32 -8.16 9.49
C PHE A 257 1.52 -9.19 10.27
N THR A 258 1.90 -9.44 11.52
CA THR A 258 1.17 -10.35 12.41
C THR A 258 -0.04 -9.66 13.04
N GLY A 259 0.17 -8.46 13.59
CA GLY A 259 -0.91 -7.60 14.08
C GLY A 259 -1.64 -6.87 12.94
N GLU A 260 -2.58 -6.00 13.33
CA GLU A 260 -3.31 -5.15 12.38
C GLU A 260 -2.37 -4.21 11.64
N ALA A 261 -2.61 -3.97 10.35
CA ALA A 261 -1.83 -3.06 9.54
C ALA A 261 -2.71 -1.93 9.00
N ASP A 262 -2.37 -0.69 9.30
CA ASP A 262 -3.13 0.49 8.87
C ASP A 262 -2.32 1.38 7.94
N PHE A 263 -2.66 1.38 6.66
CA PHE A 263 -2.17 2.25 5.59
C PHE A 263 -3.25 3.25 5.14
N SER A 264 -4.27 3.51 5.97
CA SER A 264 -5.31 4.46 5.60
C SER A 264 -4.77 5.88 5.45
N ASP A 265 -5.27 6.60 4.44
CA ASP A 265 -4.79 7.93 4.06
C ASP A 265 -3.29 8.02 3.71
N ALA A 266 -2.58 6.89 3.56
CA ALA A 266 -1.20 6.89 3.13
C ALA A 266 -1.09 7.33 1.66
N VAL A 267 0.00 8.05 1.35
CA VAL A 267 0.27 8.60 0.01
C VAL A 267 1.60 8.07 -0.50
N PHE A 268 1.57 7.42 -1.67
CA PHE A 268 2.76 6.97 -2.39
C PHE A 268 2.90 7.76 -3.70
N SER A 269 3.90 8.63 -3.77
CA SER A 269 4.15 9.49 -4.93
C SER A 269 4.90 8.77 -6.06
N ALA A 270 5.46 7.59 -5.78
CA ALA A 270 6.10 6.70 -6.75
C ALA A 270 5.59 5.26 -6.56
N ALA A 271 6.41 4.26 -6.90
CA ALA A 271 6.03 2.85 -6.80
C ALA A 271 5.83 2.40 -5.34
N ALA A 272 4.76 1.64 -5.09
CA ALA A 272 4.46 1.03 -3.81
C ALA A 272 4.42 -0.49 -3.97
N ASP A 273 5.44 -1.19 -3.47
CA ASP A 273 5.56 -2.65 -3.65
C ASP A 273 5.24 -3.42 -2.36
N PHE A 274 4.08 -4.08 -2.32
CA PHE A 274 3.66 -4.99 -1.26
C PHE A 274 3.76 -6.46 -1.68
N ALA A 275 4.38 -6.78 -2.83
CA ALA A 275 4.34 -8.12 -3.41
C ALA A 275 4.84 -9.20 -2.43
N VAL A 276 4.17 -10.35 -2.44
CA VAL A 276 4.55 -11.54 -1.63
C VAL A 276 4.51 -11.28 -0.11
N SER A 277 3.92 -10.17 0.35
CA SER A 277 3.72 -9.91 1.77
C SER A 277 2.58 -10.75 2.36
N ALA A 278 2.56 -10.85 3.70
CA ALA A 278 1.53 -11.56 4.44
C ALA A 278 0.93 -10.68 5.55
N PHE A 279 -0.37 -10.42 5.46
CA PHE A 279 -1.15 -9.74 6.48
C PHE A 279 -1.94 -10.78 7.27
N LYS A 280 -1.49 -11.16 8.47
CA LYS A 280 -2.13 -12.23 9.25
C LYS A 280 -3.43 -11.77 9.93
N SER A 281 -3.49 -10.49 10.30
CA SER A 281 -4.68 -9.82 10.84
C SER A 281 -5.30 -8.86 9.81
N ASP A 282 -6.21 -7.99 10.25
CA ASP A 282 -6.90 -7.03 9.39
C ASP A 282 -5.92 -6.00 8.81
N ALA A 283 -6.13 -5.65 7.54
CA ALA A 283 -5.32 -4.70 6.79
C ALA A 283 -6.20 -3.60 6.18
N ASN A 284 -5.96 -2.36 6.60
CA ASN A 284 -6.71 -1.19 6.18
C ASN A 284 -5.89 -0.33 5.21
N PHE A 285 -6.33 -0.24 3.97
CA PHE A 285 -5.82 0.63 2.92
C PHE A 285 -6.88 1.64 2.46
N SER A 286 -7.84 1.99 3.33
CA SER A 286 -8.92 2.91 2.97
C SER A 286 -8.37 4.30 2.65
N ARG A 287 -8.84 4.92 1.57
CA ARG A 287 -8.34 6.23 1.09
C ARG A 287 -6.84 6.24 0.77
N LEU A 288 -6.25 5.08 0.51
CA LEU A 288 -4.90 4.97 -0.01
C LEU A 288 -4.81 5.73 -1.35
N ASN A 289 -3.75 6.52 -1.52
CA ASN A 289 -3.46 7.22 -2.75
C ASN A 289 -2.09 6.81 -3.29
N THR A 290 -2.07 6.27 -4.51
CA THR A 290 -0.83 5.86 -5.18
C THR A 290 -0.72 6.53 -6.55
N ALA A 291 0.36 7.27 -6.76
CA ALA A 291 0.65 7.97 -8.00
C ALA A 291 1.37 7.06 -9.01
N GLY A 292 2.29 6.21 -8.54
CA GLY A 292 2.96 5.18 -9.34
C GLY A 292 2.31 3.81 -9.20
N ILE A 293 2.98 2.78 -9.76
CA ILE A 293 2.50 1.39 -9.72
C ILE A 293 2.36 0.91 -8.27
N ALA A 294 1.18 0.36 -7.95
CA ALA A 294 0.90 -0.28 -6.67
C ALA A 294 0.80 -1.80 -6.84
N SER A 295 1.78 -2.52 -6.29
CA SER A 295 1.85 -3.98 -6.42
C SER A 295 1.41 -4.67 -5.13
N PHE A 296 0.34 -5.44 -5.21
CA PHE A 296 -0.16 -6.39 -4.22
C PHE A 296 -0.16 -7.83 -4.79
N ALA A 297 0.76 -8.09 -5.74
CA ALA A 297 0.85 -9.38 -6.41
C ALA A 297 1.24 -10.49 -5.42
N ALA A 298 0.56 -11.63 -5.51
CA ALA A 298 0.79 -12.80 -4.65
C ALA A 298 0.76 -12.51 -3.14
N VAL A 299 0.02 -11.48 -2.71
CA VAL A 299 -0.18 -11.17 -1.28
C VAL A 299 -1.17 -12.14 -0.65
N THR A 300 -0.93 -12.52 0.60
CA THR A 300 -1.92 -13.25 1.41
C THR A 300 -2.51 -12.36 2.49
N PHE A 301 -3.80 -12.08 2.38
CA PHE A 301 -4.60 -11.43 3.42
C PHE A 301 -5.32 -12.50 4.26
N GLY A 302 -4.85 -12.70 5.49
CA GLY A 302 -5.41 -13.57 6.51
C GLY A 302 -6.62 -12.96 7.23
N GLY A 303 -6.56 -11.66 7.52
CA GLY A 303 -7.68 -10.85 7.99
C GLY A 303 -8.40 -10.12 6.86
N LYS A 304 -9.35 -9.24 7.22
CA LYS A 304 -10.10 -8.41 6.29
C LYS A 304 -9.16 -7.46 5.56
N ALA A 305 -9.33 -7.29 4.25
CA ALA A 305 -8.55 -6.35 3.45
C ALA A 305 -9.47 -5.23 2.93
N VAL A 306 -9.22 -3.98 3.34
CA VAL A 306 -10.11 -2.85 3.05
C VAL A 306 -9.39 -1.80 2.23
N PHE A 307 -9.77 -1.65 0.97
CA PHE A 307 -9.30 -0.63 0.03
C PHE A 307 -10.41 0.38 -0.28
N THR A 308 -11.27 0.70 0.67
CA THR A 308 -12.45 1.54 0.38
C THR A 308 -12.05 2.96 -0.01
N ALA A 309 -12.64 3.47 -1.09
CA ALA A 309 -12.41 4.83 -1.58
C ALA A 309 -10.92 5.16 -1.86
N SER A 310 -10.15 4.16 -2.27
CA SER A 310 -8.73 4.33 -2.61
C SER A 310 -8.58 4.74 -4.08
N THR A 311 -7.47 5.41 -4.40
CA THR A 311 -7.14 5.87 -5.75
C THR A 311 -5.78 5.31 -6.17
N PHE A 312 -5.79 4.58 -7.27
CA PHE A 312 -4.59 4.08 -7.95
C PHE A 312 -4.45 4.83 -9.26
N HIS A 313 -3.58 5.83 -9.35
CA HIS A 313 -3.49 6.68 -10.54
C HIS A 313 -2.86 5.95 -11.74
N ASP A 314 -1.84 5.13 -11.48
CA ASP A 314 -1.20 4.26 -12.46
C ASP A 314 -1.74 2.82 -12.33
N GLU A 315 -0.95 1.80 -12.68
CA GLU A 315 -1.35 0.40 -12.58
C GLU A 315 -1.46 -0.11 -11.13
N ALA A 316 -2.44 -0.99 -10.88
CA ALA A 316 -2.62 -1.69 -9.62
C ALA A 316 -2.66 -3.21 -9.83
N HIS A 317 -1.73 -3.94 -9.22
CA HIS A 317 -1.54 -5.38 -9.48
C HIS A 317 -1.92 -6.19 -8.24
N PHE A 318 -3.02 -6.93 -8.30
CA PHE A 318 -3.47 -7.88 -7.27
C PHE A 318 -3.32 -9.34 -7.71
N ALA A 319 -2.72 -9.59 -8.87
CA ALA A 319 -2.68 -10.91 -9.49
C ALA A 319 -2.16 -11.99 -8.54
N ALA A 320 -2.81 -13.16 -8.57
CA ALA A 320 -2.53 -14.32 -7.72
C ALA A 320 -2.59 -14.07 -6.19
N SER A 321 -3.18 -12.96 -5.74
CA SER A 321 -3.40 -12.72 -4.31
C SER A 321 -4.52 -13.60 -3.72
N VAL A 322 -4.44 -13.86 -2.42
CA VAL A 322 -5.42 -14.67 -1.69
C VAL A 322 -6.03 -13.84 -0.56
N PHE A 323 -7.34 -13.71 -0.57
CA PHE A 323 -8.14 -13.06 0.47
C PHE A 323 -8.90 -14.12 1.27
N ASN A 324 -8.47 -14.39 2.51
CA ASN A 324 -9.10 -15.40 3.36
C ASN A 324 -10.34 -14.88 4.11
N ARG A 325 -10.50 -13.56 4.20
CA ARG A 325 -11.61 -12.81 4.79
C ARG A 325 -12.10 -11.77 3.78
N PRO A 326 -13.15 -10.97 4.08
CA PRO A 326 -13.74 -10.10 3.07
C PRO A 326 -12.73 -9.11 2.49
N ALA A 327 -12.76 -8.98 1.16
CA ALA A 327 -11.98 -8.00 0.41
C ALA A 327 -12.90 -6.87 -0.05
N VAL A 328 -12.62 -5.63 0.37
CA VAL A 328 -13.52 -4.49 0.15
C VAL A 328 -12.83 -3.41 -0.66
N PHE A 329 -13.16 -3.29 -1.93
CA PHE A 329 -12.65 -2.27 -2.85
C PHE A 329 -13.65 -1.15 -3.12
N SER A 330 -14.85 -1.20 -2.54
CA SER A 330 -15.97 -0.30 -2.85
C SER A 330 -15.59 1.17 -2.96
N LYS A 331 -16.15 1.86 -3.95
CA LYS A 331 -15.95 3.30 -4.25
C LYS A 331 -14.52 3.70 -4.67
N SER A 332 -13.65 2.73 -4.97
CA SER A 332 -12.28 3.03 -5.41
C SER A 332 -12.21 3.42 -6.88
N LEU A 333 -11.11 4.09 -7.22
CA LEU A 333 -10.74 4.47 -8.57
C LEU A 333 -9.44 3.77 -8.99
N PHE A 334 -9.50 3.02 -10.08
CA PHE A 334 -8.33 2.48 -10.78
C PHE A 334 -8.09 3.29 -12.07
N GLY A 335 -7.13 4.21 -11.99
CA GLY A 335 -6.65 5.13 -13.03
C GLY A 335 -5.96 4.41 -14.18
N GLY A 336 -5.03 3.51 -13.87
CA GLY A 336 -4.35 2.67 -14.85
C GLY A 336 -4.98 1.28 -14.98
N VAL A 337 -4.16 0.32 -15.46
CA VAL A 337 -4.54 -1.09 -15.59
C VAL A 337 -4.71 -1.71 -14.20
N ALA A 338 -5.82 -2.41 -13.99
CA ALA A 338 -6.11 -3.12 -12.75
C ALA A 338 -6.03 -4.64 -12.99
N ARG A 339 -5.00 -5.30 -12.46
CA ARG A 339 -4.75 -6.74 -12.67
C ARG A 339 -5.19 -7.55 -11.46
N PHE A 340 -6.35 -8.18 -11.54
CA PHE A 340 -6.90 -9.16 -10.58
C PHE A 340 -6.85 -10.60 -11.12
N ALA A 341 -6.01 -10.88 -12.12
CA ALA A 341 -5.91 -12.21 -12.71
C ALA A 341 -5.55 -13.26 -11.66
N GLY A 342 -6.32 -14.34 -11.60
CA GLY A 342 -6.07 -15.47 -10.71
C GLY A 342 -6.20 -15.18 -9.21
N ILE A 343 -6.86 -14.08 -8.80
CA ILE A 343 -7.13 -13.86 -7.37
C ILE A 343 -8.03 -14.97 -6.81
N VAL A 344 -7.91 -15.21 -5.50
CA VAL A 344 -8.80 -16.13 -4.78
C VAL A 344 -9.42 -15.40 -3.58
N THR A 345 -10.75 -15.28 -3.55
CA THR A 345 -11.47 -14.80 -2.37
C THR A 345 -12.22 -15.96 -1.71
N LYS A 346 -11.87 -16.28 -0.47
CA LYS A 346 -12.52 -17.35 0.32
C LYS A 346 -13.80 -16.90 1.04
N GLN A 347 -14.06 -15.60 1.00
CA GLN A 347 -15.26 -14.94 1.48
C GLN A 347 -15.62 -13.81 0.50
N SER A 348 -16.55 -12.94 0.92
CA SER A 348 -17.10 -11.89 0.06
C SER A 348 -16.06 -10.93 -0.52
N ALA A 349 -16.34 -10.50 -1.75
CA ALA A 349 -15.55 -9.52 -2.48
C ALA A 349 -16.45 -8.36 -2.91
N MET A 350 -16.15 -7.14 -2.46
CA MET A 350 -16.98 -5.97 -2.70
C MET A 350 -16.28 -4.98 -3.63
N PHE A 351 -16.75 -4.91 -4.87
CA PHE A 351 -16.34 -3.96 -5.90
C PHE A 351 -17.45 -2.93 -6.22
N SER A 352 -18.40 -2.74 -5.29
CA SER A 352 -19.53 -1.86 -5.53
C SER A 352 -19.12 -0.42 -5.72
N LYS A 353 -19.65 0.21 -6.77
CA LYS A 353 -19.34 1.58 -7.18
C LYS A 353 -17.85 1.84 -7.42
N VAL A 354 -17.08 0.80 -7.76
CA VAL A 354 -15.69 0.95 -8.22
C VAL A 354 -15.68 1.49 -9.64
N ARG A 355 -14.70 2.33 -9.96
CA ARG A 355 -14.45 2.80 -11.32
C ARG A 355 -13.10 2.31 -11.81
N PHE A 356 -13.10 1.51 -12.87
CA PHE A 356 -11.91 1.11 -13.63
C PHE A 356 -11.81 1.98 -14.87
N THR A 357 -10.84 2.87 -14.92
CA THR A 357 -10.62 3.76 -16.07
C THR A 357 -9.71 3.13 -17.12
N GLY A 358 -8.68 2.40 -16.70
CA GLY A 358 -7.93 1.49 -17.55
C GLY A 358 -8.57 0.10 -17.65
N ALA A 359 -7.87 -0.82 -18.32
CA ALA A 359 -8.33 -2.21 -18.46
C ALA A 359 -8.37 -2.93 -17.10
N ALA A 360 -9.40 -3.72 -16.87
CA ALA A 360 -9.62 -4.53 -15.68
C ALA A 360 -9.57 -6.03 -16.04
N ASP A 361 -8.58 -6.72 -15.51
CA ASP A 361 -8.36 -8.15 -15.78
C ASP A 361 -8.67 -8.99 -14.53
N PHE A 362 -9.79 -9.70 -14.54
CA PHE A 362 -10.22 -10.69 -13.57
C PHE A 362 -10.12 -12.13 -14.12
N SER A 363 -9.29 -12.35 -15.15
CA SER A 363 -9.18 -13.66 -15.79
C SER A 363 -8.74 -14.74 -14.80
N GLY A 364 -9.46 -15.86 -14.78
CA GLY A 364 -9.20 -16.96 -13.85
C GLY A 364 -9.38 -16.61 -12.36
N ALA A 365 -9.97 -15.45 -12.02
CA ALA A 365 -10.30 -15.12 -10.64
C ALA A 365 -11.31 -16.14 -10.06
N SER A 366 -11.12 -16.52 -8.80
CA SER A 366 -12.02 -17.43 -8.08
C SER A 366 -12.62 -16.69 -6.91
N PHE A 367 -13.91 -16.38 -7.01
CA PHE A 367 -14.67 -15.79 -5.94
C PHE A 367 -15.54 -16.85 -5.28
N THR A 368 -15.58 -16.84 -3.95
CA THR A 368 -16.48 -17.70 -3.17
C THR A 368 -17.38 -16.85 -2.30
N GLN A 369 -18.63 -17.29 -2.17
CA GLN A 369 -19.71 -16.62 -1.43
C GLN A 369 -20.39 -15.47 -2.17
N TYR A 370 -20.27 -14.24 -1.67
CA TYR A 370 -21.03 -13.08 -2.17
C TYR A 370 -20.10 -12.09 -2.84
N GLU A 371 -20.35 -11.82 -4.11
CA GLU A 371 -19.59 -10.90 -4.94
C GLU A 371 -20.46 -9.73 -5.38
N ASP A 372 -19.99 -8.51 -5.12
CA ASP A 372 -20.74 -7.30 -5.41
C ASP A 372 -19.98 -6.37 -6.34
N PHE A 373 -20.27 -6.44 -7.63
CA PHE A 373 -19.90 -5.46 -8.66
C PHE A 373 -21.03 -4.45 -8.91
N GLY A 374 -21.98 -4.32 -7.97
CA GLY A 374 -23.13 -3.44 -8.10
C GLY A 374 -22.73 -1.98 -8.34
N GLY A 375 -23.18 -1.41 -9.46
CA GLY A 375 -22.84 -0.04 -9.87
C GLY A 375 -21.36 0.17 -10.22
N ALA A 376 -20.58 -0.89 -10.42
CA ALA A 376 -19.21 -0.77 -10.92
C ALA A 376 -19.20 -0.23 -12.35
N ARG A 377 -18.17 0.55 -12.68
CA ARG A 377 -18.00 1.17 -14.00
C ARG A 377 -16.66 0.78 -14.59
N PHE A 378 -16.69 0.18 -15.77
CA PHE A 378 -15.53 -0.23 -16.55
C PHE A 378 -15.45 0.67 -17.78
N ASP A 379 -14.62 1.72 -17.72
CA ASP A 379 -14.40 2.64 -18.85
C ASP A 379 -13.39 2.06 -19.86
N GLY A 380 -12.52 1.13 -19.42
CA GLY A 380 -11.66 0.30 -20.27
C GLY A 380 -12.20 -1.12 -20.45
N ASP A 381 -11.44 -1.98 -21.14
CA ASP A 381 -11.81 -3.39 -21.34
C ASP A 381 -11.92 -4.14 -20.01
N ALA A 382 -12.94 -5.00 -19.88
CA ALA A 382 -13.17 -5.81 -18.70
C ALA A 382 -13.12 -7.31 -19.05
N THR A 383 -12.17 -8.04 -18.47
CA THR A 383 -12.02 -9.48 -18.72
C THR A 383 -12.33 -10.27 -17.47
N PHE A 384 -13.35 -11.12 -17.53
CA PHE A 384 -13.72 -12.15 -16.55
C PHE A 384 -13.55 -13.56 -17.13
N SER A 385 -12.73 -13.72 -18.18
CA SER A 385 -12.58 -15.01 -18.86
C SER A 385 -12.10 -16.08 -17.88
N ARG A 386 -12.77 -17.25 -17.89
CA ARG A 386 -12.51 -18.36 -16.96
C ARG A 386 -12.62 -17.99 -15.47
N ALA A 387 -13.23 -16.86 -15.12
CA ALA A 387 -13.52 -16.54 -13.73
C ALA A 387 -14.57 -17.50 -13.17
N SER A 388 -14.47 -17.81 -11.88
CA SER A 388 -15.37 -18.72 -11.17
C SER A 388 -16.05 -18.00 -10.02
N PHE A 389 -17.37 -18.02 -10.00
CA PHE A 389 -18.22 -17.45 -8.96
C PHE A 389 -18.92 -18.60 -8.25
N ILE A 390 -18.39 -18.97 -7.09
CA ILE A 390 -18.67 -20.25 -6.44
C ILE A 390 -19.63 -20.05 -5.27
N ALA A 391 -20.84 -20.59 -5.40
CA ALA A 391 -21.71 -20.83 -4.25
C ALA A 391 -21.18 -22.02 -3.43
N LEU A 392 -21.10 -21.86 -2.11
CA LEU A 392 -20.75 -22.95 -1.20
C LEU A 392 -22.02 -23.76 -0.83
N PRO A 393 -21.94 -25.10 -0.77
CA PRO A 393 -23.05 -25.94 -0.32
C PRO A 393 -23.46 -25.59 1.11
N ARG A 394 -24.74 -25.26 1.34
CA ARG A 394 -25.20 -24.74 2.64
C ARG A 394 -25.53 -25.84 3.65
N THR A 395 -25.30 -25.53 4.93
CA THR A 395 -26.06 -26.11 6.05
C THR A 395 -27.20 -25.15 6.45
N ARG A 396 -28.25 -25.67 7.10
CA ARG A 396 -29.53 -24.96 7.40
C ARG A 396 -29.40 -23.58 8.09
N TYR A 397 -28.26 -23.27 8.71
CA TYR A 397 -28.05 -22.07 9.54
C TYR A 397 -27.46 -20.86 8.82
N GLU A 398 -27.01 -20.98 7.56
CA GLU A 398 -26.38 -19.88 6.80
C GLU A 398 -27.34 -19.22 5.79
N MET A 399 -28.65 -19.21 6.06
CA MET A 399 -29.68 -18.72 5.12
C MET A 399 -29.77 -17.19 5.01
N ASP A 400 -29.07 -16.41 5.84
CA ASP A 400 -29.23 -14.94 5.92
C ASP A 400 -28.48 -14.14 4.85
N PHE A 401 -27.57 -14.76 4.08
CA PHE A 401 -26.88 -14.10 2.96
C PHE A 401 -27.21 -14.77 1.62
N PRO A 402 -27.77 -14.04 0.63
CA PRO A 402 -27.92 -14.57 -0.72
C PRO A 402 -26.53 -14.71 -1.38
N GLN A 403 -26.09 -15.94 -1.65
CA GLN A 403 -24.88 -16.20 -2.43
C GLN A 403 -25.26 -15.96 -3.90
N HIS A 404 -24.94 -14.78 -4.39
CA HIS A 404 -25.19 -14.39 -5.77
C HIS A 404 -24.06 -13.46 -6.22
N ALA A 405 -23.67 -13.58 -7.48
CA ALA A 405 -22.77 -12.63 -8.11
C ALA A 405 -23.60 -11.47 -8.64
N ASN A 406 -23.40 -10.28 -8.08
CA ASN A 406 -24.17 -9.09 -8.41
C ASN A 406 -23.40 -8.16 -9.36
N PHE A 407 -23.84 -8.05 -10.61
CA PHE A 407 -23.42 -7.07 -11.61
C PHE A 407 -24.51 -6.02 -11.86
N GLY A 408 -25.44 -5.85 -10.92
CA GLY A 408 -26.58 -4.96 -11.06
C GLY A 408 -26.16 -3.50 -11.23
N ASN A 409 -26.67 -2.82 -12.26
CA ASN A 409 -26.28 -1.46 -12.65
C ASN A 409 -24.80 -1.31 -13.01
N ALA A 410 -24.08 -2.40 -13.29
CA ALA A 410 -22.71 -2.30 -13.80
C ALA A 410 -22.71 -1.73 -15.22
N ALA A 411 -21.72 -0.88 -15.53
CA ALA A 411 -21.58 -0.27 -16.85
C ALA A 411 -20.24 -0.65 -17.48
N PHE A 412 -20.28 -1.24 -18.67
CA PHE A 412 -19.14 -1.63 -19.47
C PHE A 412 -19.09 -0.73 -20.72
N ALA A 413 -18.18 0.24 -20.73
CA ALA A 413 -18.04 1.22 -21.81
C ALA A 413 -17.26 0.67 -23.01
N GLN A 414 -16.39 -0.32 -22.77
CA GLN A 414 -15.65 -1.06 -23.80
C GLN A 414 -16.06 -2.54 -23.78
N ASN A 415 -15.24 -3.41 -24.39
CA ASN A 415 -15.56 -4.81 -24.53
C ASN A 415 -15.56 -5.51 -23.16
N ALA A 416 -16.50 -6.44 -23.00
CA ALA A 416 -16.62 -7.25 -21.79
C ALA A 416 -16.54 -8.74 -22.14
N ASP A 417 -15.54 -9.43 -21.58
CA ASP A 417 -15.30 -10.85 -21.86
C ASP A 417 -15.59 -11.71 -20.63
N PHE A 418 -16.72 -12.42 -20.63
CA PHE A 418 -17.10 -13.45 -19.66
C PHE A 418 -16.93 -14.86 -20.22
N SER A 419 -16.12 -15.03 -21.28
CA SER A 419 -15.98 -16.31 -21.95
C SER A 419 -15.48 -17.40 -20.99
N LYS A 420 -16.15 -18.55 -21.02
CA LYS A 420 -15.84 -19.70 -20.16
C LYS A 420 -15.90 -19.41 -18.65
N ALA A 421 -16.53 -18.31 -18.23
CA ALA A 421 -16.79 -18.05 -16.83
C ALA A 421 -17.79 -19.07 -16.28
N THR A 422 -17.66 -19.42 -15.00
CA THR A 422 -18.53 -20.38 -14.31
C THR A 422 -19.22 -19.71 -13.14
N PHE A 423 -20.55 -19.76 -13.13
CA PHE A 423 -21.40 -19.22 -12.07
C PHE A 423 -22.18 -20.37 -11.44
N THR A 424 -21.68 -20.91 -10.32
CA THR A 424 -22.43 -21.89 -9.51
C THR A 424 -23.37 -21.22 -8.50
N ALA A 425 -23.29 -19.90 -8.38
CA ALA A 425 -24.30 -19.05 -7.76
C ALA A 425 -25.23 -18.44 -8.82
N HIS A 426 -26.41 -17.98 -8.41
CA HIS A 426 -27.21 -17.12 -9.28
C HIS A 426 -26.44 -15.83 -9.61
N VAL A 427 -26.49 -15.39 -10.87
CA VAL A 427 -25.86 -14.15 -11.31
C VAL A 427 -26.90 -13.14 -11.78
N GLY A 428 -26.78 -11.90 -11.31
CA GLY A 428 -27.66 -10.79 -11.67
C GLY A 428 -26.94 -9.73 -12.47
N PHE A 429 -27.35 -9.54 -13.72
CA PHE A 429 -26.97 -8.43 -14.61
C PHE A 429 -28.10 -7.40 -14.73
N TYR A 430 -28.95 -7.27 -13.70
CA TYR A 430 -30.08 -6.36 -13.70
C TYR A 430 -29.62 -4.92 -13.98
N LYS A 431 -30.16 -4.24 -14.99
CA LYS A 431 -29.73 -2.90 -15.41
C LYS A 431 -28.24 -2.78 -15.82
N ALA A 432 -27.56 -3.90 -16.08
CA ALA A 432 -26.21 -3.84 -16.60
C ALA A 432 -26.23 -3.24 -18.01
N THR A 433 -25.23 -2.43 -18.34
CA THR A 433 -25.11 -1.81 -19.67
C THR A 433 -23.82 -2.27 -20.34
N PHE A 434 -23.94 -2.89 -21.51
CA PHE A 434 -22.85 -3.25 -22.39
C PHE A 434 -22.86 -2.32 -23.61
N ALA A 435 -21.97 -1.33 -23.61
CA ALA A 435 -21.92 -0.31 -24.66
C ALA A 435 -21.21 -0.82 -25.93
N ARG A 436 -20.33 -1.82 -25.78
CA ARG A 436 -19.62 -2.52 -26.86
C ARG A 436 -19.92 -4.01 -26.82
N GLU A 437 -19.07 -4.80 -27.46
CA GLU A 437 -19.27 -6.24 -27.55
C GLU A 437 -19.17 -6.91 -26.18
N VAL A 438 -20.05 -7.87 -25.94
CA VAL A 438 -20.00 -8.76 -24.77
C VAL A 438 -19.97 -10.21 -25.21
N SER A 439 -19.04 -10.98 -24.65
CA SER A 439 -18.98 -12.42 -24.88
C SER A 439 -19.25 -13.20 -23.59
N PHE A 440 -20.27 -14.04 -23.61
CA PHE A 440 -20.51 -15.12 -22.68
C PHE A 440 -20.18 -16.47 -23.32
N ASN A 441 -19.38 -16.49 -24.40
CA ASN A 441 -19.08 -17.72 -25.13
C ASN A 441 -18.54 -18.80 -24.20
N GLY A 442 -19.19 -19.95 -24.19
CA GLY A 442 -18.74 -21.07 -23.36
C GLY A 442 -19.01 -20.92 -21.85
N ALA A 443 -19.71 -19.88 -21.40
CA ALA A 443 -19.98 -19.64 -19.98
C ALA A 443 -21.04 -20.63 -19.43
N SER A 444 -20.88 -20.99 -18.16
CA SER A 444 -21.77 -21.92 -17.44
C SER A 444 -22.49 -21.19 -16.32
N PHE A 445 -23.81 -21.31 -16.26
CA PHE A 445 -24.67 -20.66 -15.27
C PHE A 445 -25.54 -21.70 -14.55
N GLU A 446 -25.77 -21.54 -13.25
CA GLU A 446 -26.92 -22.17 -12.58
C GLU A 446 -28.22 -21.47 -12.95
N GLY A 447 -28.18 -20.14 -13.00
CA GLY A 447 -29.25 -19.28 -13.51
C GLY A 447 -28.76 -17.83 -13.64
N ALA A 448 -29.21 -17.13 -14.68
CA ALA A 448 -28.76 -15.78 -14.99
C ALA A 448 -29.94 -14.83 -15.23
N TYR A 449 -29.87 -13.63 -14.66
CA TYR A 449 -30.94 -12.63 -14.73
C TYR A 449 -30.46 -11.35 -15.42
N PHE A 450 -31.05 -11.02 -16.56
CA PHE A 450 -30.69 -9.89 -17.44
C PHE A 450 -31.80 -8.85 -17.57
N ALA A 451 -32.83 -8.86 -16.72
CA ALA A 451 -33.91 -7.89 -16.85
C ALA A 451 -33.37 -6.44 -16.78
N ASP A 452 -33.89 -5.59 -17.66
CA ASP A 452 -33.45 -4.21 -17.85
C ASP A 452 -31.99 -4.02 -18.29
N ALA A 453 -31.26 -5.11 -18.61
CA ALA A 453 -29.91 -5.00 -19.18
C ALA A 453 -29.98 -4.42 -20.60
N THR A 454 -28.93 -3.71 -21.00
CA THR A 454 -28.83 -3.07 -22.33
C THR A 454 -27.62 -3.60 -23.08
N PHE A 455 -27.84 -4.09 -24.30
CA PHE A 455 -26.82 -4.62 -25.23
C PHE A 455 -26.78 -3.74 -26.47
N SER A 456 -25.71 -2.95 -26.62
CA SER A 456 -25.62 -1.93 -27.68
C SER A 456 -24.98 -2.44 -28.97
N GLN A 457 -24.14 -3.46 -28.85
CA GLN A 457 -23.44 -4.14 -29.95
C GLN A 457 -23.48 -5.65 -29.71
N LYS A 458 -22.66 -6.42 -30.42
CA LYS A 458 -22.60 -7.88 -30.38
C LYS A 458 -22.75 -8.46 -28.96
N ALA A 459 -23.64 -9.45 -28.84
CA ALA A 459 -23.85 -10.20 -27.62
C ALA A 459 -23.77 -11.70 -27.94
N ASP A 460 -22.67 -12.31 -27.54
CA ASP A 460 -22.36 -13.70 -27.86
C ASP A 460 -22.65 -14.61 -26.68
N PHE A 461 -23.78 -15.33 -26.71
CA PHE A 461 -24.15 -16.37 -25.76
C PHE A 461 -23.96 -17.79 -26.34
N SER A 462 -23.08 -17.95 -27.33
CA SER A 462 -22.84 -19.25 -27.94
C SER A 462 -22.17 -20.23 -26.96
N GLN A 463 -22.48 -21.52 -27.11
CA GLN A 463 -21.92 -22.59 -26.27
C GLN A 463 -22.13 -22.37 -24.76
N THR A 464 -23.21 -21.69 -24.35
CA THR A 464 -23.53 -21.47 -22.93
C THR A 464 -24.26 -22.68 -22.32
N SER A 465 -24.23 -22.83 -20.99
CA SER A 465 -25.05 -23.83 -20.31
C SER A 465 -25.76 -23.27 -19.09
N PHE A 466 -26.94 -23.80 -18.80
CA PHE A 466 -27.84 -23.42 -17.72
C PHE A 466 -28.28 -24.69 -16.98
N ALA A 467 -27.88 -24.83 -15.72
CA ALA A 467 -28.05 -26.08 -14.97
C ALA A 467 -29.37 -26.19 -14.20
N TYR A 468 -29.84 -25.10 -13.58
CA TYR A 468 -31.03 -25.13 -12.71
C TYR A 468 -32.23 -24.36 -13.28
N VAL A 469 -31.97 -23.23 -13.94
CA VAL A 469 -33.02 -22.42 -14.57
C VAL A 469 -32.47 -21.73 -15.81
N GLY A 470 -33.32 -21.62 -16.83
CA GLY A 470 -32.99 -20.86 -18.04
C GLY A 470 -32.74 -19.37 -17.74
N PRO A 471 -32.04 -18.67 -18.64
CA PRO A 471 -31.79 -17.25 -18.49
C PRO A 471 -33.11 -16.46 -18.57
N SER A 472 -33.24 -15.43 -17.75
CA SER A 472 -34.40 -14.54 -17.78
C SER A 472 -34.01 -13.15 -18.24
N PHE A 473 -34.75 -12.63 -19.22
CA PHE A 473 -34.57 -11.31 -19.82
C PHE A 473 -35.73 -10.35 -19.49
N GLU A 474 -36.67 -10.77 -18.67
CA GLU A 474 -37.85 -10.00 -18.27
C GLU A 474 -38.13 -10.17 -16.77
N ALA A 475 -38.48 -9.07 -16.10
CA ALA A 475 -38.91 -9.10 -14.71
C ALA A 475 -40.36 -9.58 -14.57
N LEU A 476 -40.63 -10.42 -13.55
CA LEU A 476 -41.98 -10.91 -13.22
C LEU A 476 -42.90 -9.85 -12.56
N GLU A 477 -42.42 -8.63 -12.28
CA GLU A 477 -43.13 -7.61 -11.51
C GLU A 477 -43.94 -6.60 -12.36
N ARG A 478 -44.84 -5.86 -11.69
CA ARG A 478 -45.86 -4.94 -12.27
C ARG A 478 -45.30 -3.78 -13.13
N ARG A 479 -43.99 -3.53 -13.11
CA ARG A 479 -43.31 -2.62 -14.04
C ARG A 479 -42.50 -3.50 -14.97
N LEU A 480 -43.00 -3.74 -16.18
CA LEU A 480 -42.34 -4.57 -17.21
C LEU A 480 -40.93 -4.04 -17.49
N ARG A 481 -39.92 -4.66 -16.86
CA ARG A 481 -38.50 -4.35 -17.06
C ARG A 481 -37.92 -5.44 -17.96
N ARG A 482 -37.54 -5.06 -19.18
CA ARG A 482 -37.13 -5.97 -20.24
C ARG A 482 -35.68 -5.69 -20.64
N ALA A 483 -34.93 -6.74 -20.96
CA ALA A 483 -33.63 -6.57 -21.60
C ALA A 483 -33.80 -5.91 -22.97
N ARG A 484 -32.86 -5.06 -23.32
CA ARG A 484 -32.88 -4.19 -24.49
C ARG A 484 -31.69 -4.51 -25.40
N PHE A 485 -31.98 -4.73 -26.68
CA PHE A 485 -30.98 -4.96 -27.72
C PHE A 485 -31.06 -3.85 -28.77
N SER A 486 -29.92 -3.34 -29.22
CA SER A 486 -29.88 -2.22 -30.17
C SER A 486 -30.36 -2.64 -31.55
N ALA A 487 -31.33 -1.90 -32.10
CA ALA A 487 -31.77 -2.08 -33.48
C ALA A 487 -30.74 -1.61 -34.52
N GLN A 488 -29.63 -0.98 -34.10
CA GLN A 488 -28.52 -0.60 -34.98
C GLN A 488 -27.50 -1.72 -35.18
N ALA A 489 -27.40 -2.71 -34.26
CA ALA A 489 -26.48 -3.84 -34.40
C ALA A 489 -26.81 -4.72 -35.63
N ASP A 490 -25.88 -5.57 -36.07
CA ASP A 490 -26.18 -6.62 -37.04
C ASP A 490 -27.03 -7.71 -36.35
N PRO A 491 -28.20 -8.12 -36.91
CA PRO A 491 -28.96 -9.25 -36.38
C PRO A 491 -28.15 -10.53 -36.18
N GLN A 492 -27.10 -10.75 -36.98
CA GLN A 492 -26.22 -11.92 -36.85
C GLN A 492 -25.24 -11.83 -35.69
N ASP A 493 -25.10 -10.65 -35.06
CA ASP A 493 -24.22 -10.43 -33.91
C ASP A 493 -24.88 -10.81 -32.57
N TYR A 494 -26.17 -11.15 -32.57
CA TYR A 494 -26.86 -11.67 -31.40
C TYR A 494 -26.96 -13.19 -31.48
N LEU A 495 -26.09 -13.87 -30.74
CA LEU A 495 -25.93 -15.32 -30.81
C LEU A 495 -26.48 -15.94 -29.53
N PHE A 496 -27.51 -16.78 -29.65
CA PHE A 496 -28.13 -17.48 -28.53
C PHE A 496 -28.09 -18.99 -28.78
N GLU A 497 -27.10 -19.67 -28.20
CA GLU A 497 -26.93 -21.12 -28.37
C GLU A 497 -26.52 -21.75 -27.05
N ALA A 498 -27.39 -22.59 -26.51
CA ALA A 498 -27.07 -23.44 -25.36
C ALA A 498 -26.41 -24.75 -25.83
N ARG A 499 -25.47 -25.28 -25.05
CA ARG A 499 -24.83 -26.57 -25.31
C ARG A 499 -25.85 -27.71 -25.29
N PRO A 500 -25.63 -28.79 -26.08
CA PRO A 500 -26.52 -29.96 -26.07
C PRO A 500 -26.72 -30.59 -24.69
N GLU A 501 -25.72 -30.51 -23.81
CA GLU A 501 -25.76 -31.08 -22.46
C GLU A 501 -26.46 -30.16 -21.43
N SER A 502 -26.83 -28.95 -21.83
CA SER A 502 -27.51 -27.99 -20.96
C SER A 502 -28.95 -28.42 -20.67
N THR A 503 -29.37 -28.41 -19.39
CA THR A 503 -30.73 -28.80 -18.99
C THR A 503 -31.77 -27.73 -19.38
N HIS A 504 -31.35 -26.47 -19.40
CA HIS A 504 -32.13 -25.33 -19.86
C HIS A 504 -31.41 -24.58 -20.98
N GLY A 505 -32.13 -23.74 -21.72
CA GLY A 505 -31.57 -22.98 -22.83
C GLY A 505 -32.39 -21.74 -23.12
N PHE A 506 -32.20 -21.18 -24.31
CA PHE A 506 -32.92 -19.99 -24.76
C PHE A 506 -34.24 -20.38 -25.41
N SER A 507 -35.30 -19.70 -25.02
CA SER A 507 -36.52 -19.59 -25.83
C SER A 507 -36.42 -18.27 -26.58
N CYS A 508 -36.37 -18.32 -27.92
CA CYS A 508 -36.25 -17.13 -28.75
C CYS A 508 -37.52 -16.91 -29.58
N GLY A 509 -37.82 -15.65 -29.85
CA GLY A 509 -38.89 -15.19 -30.72
C GLY A 509 -38.41 -14.07 -31.65
N GLU A 510 -39.29 -13.57 -32.50
CA GLU A 510 -38.97 -12.46 -33.40
C GLU A 510 -39.37 -11.12 -32.77
N ALA A 511 -38.47 -10.14 -32.83
CA ALA A 511 -38.76 -8.73 -32.54
C ALA A 511 -38.41 -7.89 -33.78
N THR A 512 -39.26 -6.91 -34.11
CA THR A 512 -39.05 -6.05 -35.29
C THR A 512 -39.08 -4.58 -34.89
N LEU A 513 -38.06 -3.83 -35.30
CA LEU A 513 -37.96 -2.38 -35.15
C LEU A 513 -37.21 -1.80 -36.36
N LEU A 514 -37.58 -0.61 -36.83
CA LEU A 514 -36.94 0.05 -37.98
C LEU A 514 -36.85 -0.84 -39.26
N ASN A 515 -37.88 -1.65 -39.53
CA ASN A 515 -37.91 -2.63 -40.63
C ASN A 515 -36.80 -3.70 -40.59
N ARG A 516 -36.22 -3.95 -39.41
CA ARG A 516 -35.24 -5.02 -39.19
C ARG A 516 -35.82 -6.00 -38.18
N THR A 517 -35.72 -7.29 -38.50
CA THR A 517 -36.19 -8.37 -37.63
C THR A 517 -35.01 -9.07 -37.00
N PHE A 518 -35.09 -9.30 -35.70
CA PHE A 518 -34.07 -9.95 -34.89
C PHE A 518 -34.68 -11.15 -34.17
N VAL A 519 -33.88 -12.20 -33.99
CA VAL A 519 -34.24 -13.35 -33.15
C VAL A 519 -33.65 -13.08 -31.76
N LEU A 520 -34.50 -12.82 -30.79
CA LEU A 520 -34.11 -12.45 -29.42
C LEU A 520 -34.76 -13.39 -28.39
N PRO A 521 -34.22 -13.51 -27.17
CA PRO A 521 -34.87 -14.22 -26.08
C PRO A 521 -36.26 -13.67 -25.80
N LEU A 522 -37.23 -14.55 -25.52
CA LEU A 522 -38.61 -14.15 -25.24
C LEU A 522 -38.67 -13.09 -24.14
N GLY A 523 -39.49 -12.08 -24.37
CA GLY A 523 -39.67 -10.95 -23.46
C GLY A 523 -38.63 -9.83 -23.60
N ALA A 524 -37.51 -10.04 -24.31
CA ALA A 524 -36.59 -8.98 -24.69
C ALA A 524 -37.17 -8.08 -25.79
N VAL A 525 -36.66 -6.85 -25.90
CA VAL A 525 -37.12 -5.85 -26.87
C VAL A 525 -35.94 -5.25 -27.64
N LEU A 526 -36.23 -4.74 -28.83
CA LEU A 526 -35.33 -3.86 -29.56
C LEU A 526 -35.55 -2.42 -29.11
N TYR A 527 -34.48 -1.62 -29.07
CA TYR A 527 -34.58 -0.17 -28.91
C TYR A 527 -33.82 0.55 -30.03
N ASP A 528 -34.27 1.75 -30.37
CA ASP A 528 -33.56 2.66 -31.26
C ASP A 528 -32.59 3.53 -30.43
N PRO A 529 -31.26 3.38 -30.58
CA PRO A 529 -30.28 4.16 -29.84
C PRO A 529 -30.42 5.68 -30.01
N ASP A 530 -30.96 6.12 -31.16
CA ASP A 530 -31.12 7.54 -31.46
C ASP A 530 -32.37 8.16 -30.78
N SER A 531 -33.17 7.33 -30.08
CA SER A 531 -34.44 7.72 -29.45
C SER A 531 -34.34 8.03 -27.95
N TRP A 532 -33.12 8.16 -27.42
CA TRP A 532 -32.88 8.43 -25.99
C TRP A 532 -33.45 9.79 -25.56
N ASP A 533 -34.32 9.76 -24.55
CA ASP A 533 -34.87 10.94 -23.90
C ASP A 533 -34.09 11.23 -22.61
N GLU A 534 -33.35 12.36 -22.60
CA GLU A 534 -32.57 12.78 -21.43
C GLU A 534 -33.44 13.15 -20.21
N GLU A 535 -34.65 13.66 -20.43
CA GLU A 535 -35.54 14.10 -19.35
C GLU A 535 -36.17 12.90 -18.63
N ASN A 536 -36.65 11.92 -19.40
CA ASN A 536 -37.33 10.74 -18.88
C ASN A 536 -36.37 9.56 -18.60
N GLN A 537 -35.12 9.64 -19.05
CA GLN A 537 -34.11 8.58 -18.96
C GLN A 537 -34.58 7.24 -19.56
N GLU A 538 -35.27 7.32 -20.69
CA GLU A 538 -35.82 6.16 -21.41
C GLU A 538 -35.69 6.32 -22.93
N TYR A 539 -35.75 5.20 -23.65
CA TYR A 539 -35.82 5.21 -25.11
C TYR A 539 -37.27 5.36 -25.53
N THR A 540 -37.56 6.37 -26.35
CA THR A 540 -38.93 6.65 -26.81
C THR A 540 -39.39 5.69 -27.92
N HIS A 541 -38.48 4.98 -28.56
CA HIS A 541 -38.79 4.04 -29.64
C HIS A 541 -38.24 2.64 -29.34
N VAL A 542 -39.16 1.75 -28.93
CA VAL A 542 -38.89 0.37 -28.50
C VAL A 542 -39.89 -0.56 -29.20
N SER A 543 -39.45 -1.76 -29.59
CA SER A 543 -40.34 -2.74 -30.23
C SER A 543 -41.32 -3.38 -29.24
N GLU A 544 -42.32 -4.06 -29.79
CA GLU A 544 -42.99 -5.12 -29.04
C GLU A 544 -41.98 -6.19 -28.61
N PRO A 545 -42.23 -6.92 -27.50
CA PRO A 545 -41.35 -7.98 -27.03
C PRO A 545 -41.27 -9.12 -28.04
N ALA A 546 -40.14 -9.83 -28.07
CA ALA A 546 -39.99 -11.03 -28.88
C ALA A 546 -41.01 -12.10 -28.42
N GLN A 547 -41.78 -12.65 -29.37
CA GLN A 547 -42.86 -13.62 -29.16
C GLN A 547 -42.61 -14.96 -29.85
#